data_AF-A0A1C5DQZ1-F1
#
_entry.id   AF-A0A1C5DQZ1-F1
#
_cell.length_a   1.000
_cell.length_b   1.000
_cell.length_c   1.000
_cell.angle_alpha   90.00
_cell.angle_beta   90.00
_cell.angle_gamma   90.00
#
_symmetry.space_group_name_H-M   'P 1'
#
loop_
_entity.id
_entity.type
_entity.pdbx_description
1 polymer ?
#
loop_
_entity_poly.entity_id
_entity_poly.type
_entity_poly.pdbx_seq_one_letter_code
_entity_poly.pdbx_strand_id
1 'polypeptide(L)'
;AATDPPGNRYALAFGELNVALGRLDVAMYQDDYETAVRVADEVRLPDSYQPTRVAGFLIRKAGAEAWTARHDASLASLEGAREKAPQLTRYHPEVHETVGTLLRARQRPAPELREFAQWSGV
;
A
#
# COMPACT_ATOMS: atom_id res chain seq x y z
N ALA A 1 8.63 -23.89 -18.80
CA ALA A 1 9.06 -23.06 -17.65
C ALA A 1 7.80 -22.59 -16.93
N ALA A 2 7.80 -22.56 -15.60
CA ALA A 2 6.59 -22.53 -14.77
C ALA A 2 5.62 -21.40 -15.16
N THR A 3 4.39 -21.78 -15.50
CA THR A 3 3.23 -20.93 -15.82
C THR A 3 2.60 -20.27 -14.59
N ASP A 4 3.24 -20.41 -13.42
CA ASP A 4 2.73 -19.87 -12.17
C ASP A 4 3.01 -18.37 -12.06
N PRO A 5 2.02 -17.57 -11.62
CA PRO A 5 2.25 -16.17 -11.36
C PRO A 5 3.31 -15.97 -10.26
N PRO A 6 4.07 -14.85 -10.28
CA PRO A 6 5.14 -14.61 -9.32
C PRO A 6 4.65 -14.71 -7.87
N GLY A 7 5.39 -15.40 -7.01
CA GLY A 7 5.03 -15.58 -5.60
C GLY A 7 4.23 -16.85 -5.30
N ASN A 8 3.61 -17.51 -6.28
CA ASN A 8 2.71 -18.64 -6.02
C ASN A 8 3.41 -19.86 -5.44
N ARG A 9 4.67 -20.09 -5.84
CA ARG A 9 5.48 -21.22 -5.39
C ARG A 9 6.48 -20.78 -4.31
N TYR A 10 6.33 -21.33 -3.11
CA TYR A 10 7.18 -21.04 -1.93
C TYR A 10 7.24 -19.55 -1.52
N ALA A 11 6.25 -18.74 -1.90
CA ALA A 11 6.24 -17.28 -1.67
C ALA A 11 7.40 -16.51 -2.32
N LEU A 12 8.17 -17.14 -3.21
CA LEU A 12 9.26 -16.48 -3.94
C LEU A 12 8.72 -15.80 -5.20
N ALA A 13 9.01 -14.51 -5.35
CA ALA A 13 8.65 -13.74 -6.54
C ALA A 13 9.91 -13.16 -7.17
N PHE A 14 10.06 -13.38 -8.47
CA PHE A 14 11.16 -12.87 -9.29
C PHE A 14 10.60 -12.19 -10.53
N GLY A 15 11.45 -11.43 -11.23
CA GLY A 15 11.10 -10.74 -12.47
C GLY A 15 10.81 -9.25 -12.30
N GLU A 16 10.44 -8.62 -13.41
CA GLU A 16 10.34 -7.16 -13.54
C GLU A 16 9.38 -6.54 -12.51
N LEU A 17 8.25 -7.20 -12.24
CA LEU A 17 7.32 -6.73 -11.21
C LEU A 17 7.98 -6.66 -9.83
N ASN A 18 8.75 -7.67 -9.43
CA ASN A 18 9.43 -7.66 -8.14
C ASN A 18 10.55 -6.60 -8.09
N VAL A 19 11.20 -6.32 -9.23
CA VAL A 19 12.15 -5.21 -9.35
C VAL A 19 11.45 -3.86 -9.18
N ALA A 20 10.28 -3.66 -9.81
CA ALA A 20 9.50 -2.44 -9.67
C ALA A 20 9.03 -2.22 -8.23
N LEU A 21 8.55 -3.27 -7.55
CA LEU A 21 8.19 -3.22 -6.14
C LEU A 21 9.39 -2.89 -5.25
N GLY A 22 10.57 -3.46 -5.54
CA GLY A 22 11.80 -3.11 -4.82
C GLY A 22 12.24 -1.66 -5.05
N ARG A 23 12.03 -1.09 -6.25
CA ARG A 23 12.29 0.33 -6.52
C ARG A 23 11.37 1.24 -5.71
N LEU A 24 10.09 0.86 -5.59
CA LEU A 24 9.15 1.56 -4.71
C LEU A 24 9.64 1.53 -3.26
N ASP A 25 10.06 0.37 -2.76
CA ASP A 25 10.58 0.23 -1.39
C ASP A 25 11.83 1.09 -1.16
N VAL A 26 12.77 1.11 -2.11
CA VAL A 26 13.96 1.95 -2.03
C VAL A 26 13.59 3.44 -1.97
N ALA A 27 12.68 3.91 -2.83
CA ALA A 27 12.23 5.30 -2.82
C ALA A 27 11.57 5.68 -1.48
N MET A 28 10.73 4.80 -0.93
CA MET A 28 10.13 4.97 0.40
C MET A 28 11.18 5.07 1.50
N TYR A 29 12.21 4.20 1.51
CA TYR A 29 13.27 4.25 2.50
C TYR A 29 14.18 5.49 2.40
N GLN A 30 14.21 6.15 1.24
CA GLN A 30 14.96 7.38 1.02
C GLN A 30 14.13 8.64 1.27
N ASP A 31 12.88 8.51 1.74
CA ASP A 31 11.90 9.60 1.84
C ASP A 31 11.64 10.31 0.49
N ASP A 32 11.95 9.68 -0.64
CA ASP A 32 11.63 10.18 -1.98
C ASP A 32 10.20 9.74 -2.38
N TYR A 33 9.24 10.32 -1.68
CA TYR A 33 7.82 9.98 -1.83
C TYR A 33 7.26 10.37 -3.21
N GLU A 34 7.83 11.37 -3.87
CA GLU A 34 7.44 11.74 -5.24
C GLU A 34 7.81 10.61 -6.22
N THR A 35 9.06 10.14 -6.18
CA THR A 35 9.48 8.99 -6.99
C THR A 35 8.69 7.74 -6.63
N ALA A 36 8.43 7.51 -5.33
CA ALA A 36 7.63 6.38 -4.87
C ALA A 36 6.24 6.36 -5.54
N VAL A 37 5.50 7.48 -5.54
CA VAL A 37 4.19 7.54 -6.21
C VAL A 37 4.31 7.30 -7.71
N ARG A 38 5.29 7.92 -8.38
CA ARG A 38 5.51 7.72 -9.82
C ARG A 38 5.77 6.25 -10.16
N VAL A 39 6.64 5.58 -9.40
CA VAL A 39 6.90 4.14 -9.59
C VAL A 39 5.62 3.34 -9.33
N ALA A 40 4.87 3.66 -8.28
CA ALA A 40 3.62 2.97 -7.96
C ALA A 40 2.55 3.11 -9.06
N ASP A 41 2.51 4.24 -9.77
CA ASP A 41 1.58 4.46 -10.89
C ASP A 41 1.96 3.69 -12.17
N GLU A 42 3.22 3.26 -12.30
CA GLU A 42 3.70 2.41 -13.39
C GLU A 42 3.51 0.92 -13.12
N VAL A 43 3.39 0.52 -11.85
CA VAL A 43 3.20 -0.90 -11.47
C VAL A 43 1.87 -1.42 -12.01
N ARG A 44 1.90 -2.61 -12.62
CA ARG A 44 0.73 -3.37 -13.05
C ARG A 44 0.74 -4.72 -12.35
N LEU A 45 -0.28 -4.97 -11.54
CA LEU A 45 -0.44 -6.22 -10.82
C LEU A 45 -1.30 -7.17 -11.64
N PRO A 46 -0.87 -8.42 -11.88
CA PRO A 46 -1.72 -9.41 -12.54
C PRO A 46 -2.88 -9.81 -11.63
N ASP A 47 -4.04 -10.17 -12.19
CA ASP A 47 -5.22 -10.58 -11.42
C ASP A 47 -4.96 -11.81 -10.54
N SER A 48 -4.05 -12.67 -10.97
CA SER A 48 -3.62 -13.86 -10.25
C SER A 48 -2.54 -13.59 -9.19
N TYR A 49 -2.20 -12.32 -8.91
CA TYR A 49 -1.21 -11.98 -7.90
C TYR A 49 -1.75 -12.25 -6.50
N GLN A 50 -0.86 -12.67 -5.60
CA GLN A 50 -1.27 -13.05 -4.24
C GLN A 50 -1.92 -11.87 -3.50
N PRO A 51 -3.11 -12.06 -2.89
CA PRO A 51 -3.83 -10.96 -2.23
C PRO A 51 -3.01 -10.20 -1.19
N THR A 52 -2.17 -10.90 -0.42
CA THR A 52 -1.28 -10.30 0.57
C THR A 52 -0.18 -9.42 -0.07
N ARG A 53 0.32 -9.79 -1.26
CA ARG A 53 1.30 -8.98 -1.99
C ARG A 53 0.64 -7.76 -2.64
N VAL A 54 -0.60 -7.90 -3.12
CA VAL A 54 -1.41 -6.77 -3.58
C VAL A 54 -1.62 -5.78 -2.43
N ALA A 55 -2.07 -6.28 -1.26
CA ALA A 55 -2.28 -5.44 -0.09
C ALA A 55 -0.98 -4.75 0.37
N GLY A 56 0.14 -5.47 0.45
CA GLY A 56 1.43 -4.87 0.81
C GLY A 56 1.91 -3.79 -0.17
N PHE A 57 1.59 -3.90 -1.47
CA PHE A 57 1.83 -2.81 -2.43
C PHE A 57 0.94 -1.60 -2.18
N LEU A 58 -0.36 -1.83 -1.96
CA LEU A 58 -1.33 -0.76 -1.70
C LEU A 58 -1.01 0.00 -0.40
N ILE A 59 -0.53 -0.69 0.64
CA ILE A 59 -0.11 -0.06 1.90
C ILE A 59 1.05 0.91 1.68
N ARG A 60 2.10 0.49 0.95
CA ARG A 60 3.24 1.37 0.63
C ARG A 60 2.86 2.53 -0.28
N LYS A 61 2.00 2.26 -1.27
CA LYS A 61 1.45 3.32 -2.13
C LYS A 61 0.68 4.35 -1.31
N ALA A 62 -0.15 3.89 -0.36
CA ALA A 62 -0.89 4.78 0.52
C ALA A 62 0.03 5.66 1.37
N GLY A 63 1.14 5.12 1.89
CA GLY A 63 2.15 5.89 2.61
C GLY A 63 2.74 7.01 1.75
N ALA A 64 3.18 6.68 0.53
CA ALA A 64 3.72 7.65 -0.43
C ALA A 64 2.70 8.74 -0.81
N GLU A 65 1.43 8.35 -1.01
CA GLU A 65 0.33 9.26 -1.29
C GLU A 65 0.06 10.20 -0.11
N ALA A 66 0.09 9.70 1.13
CA ALA A 66 -0.10 10.53 2.31
C ALA A 66 0.99 11.60 2.45
N TRP A 67 2.26 11.21 2.30
CA TRP A 67 3.40 12.14 2.39
C TRP A 67 3.47 13.14 1.24
N THR A 68 2.82 12.86 0.11
CA THR A 68 2.68 13.78 -1.03
C THR A 68 1.35 14.54 -1.05
N ALA A 69 0.66 14.62 0.10
CA ALA A 69 -0.62 15.31 0.29
C ALA A 69 -1.79 14.80 -0.59
N ARG A 70 -1.66 13.60 -1.17
CA ARG A 70 -2.71 12.91 -1.94
C ARG A 70 -3.62 12.11 -0.99
N HIS A 71 -4.17 12.77 0.02
CA HIS A 71 -4.83 12.13 1.16
C HIS A 71 -6.03 11.24 0.78
N ASP A 72 -6.85 11.66 -0.19
CA ASP A 72 -8.02 10.87 -0.60
C ASP A 72 -7.59 9.59 -1.35
N ALA A 73 -6.56 9.69 -2.18
CA ALA A 73 -5.96 8.54 -2.85
C ALA A 73 -5.32 7.57 -1.85
N SER A 74 -4.62 8.10 -0.85
CA SER A 74 -4.05 7.32 0.25
C SER A 74 -5.11 6.49 0.99
N LEU A 75 -6.23 7.10 1.37
CA LEU A 75 -7.34 6.37 2.00
C LEU A 75 -7.93 5.31 1.06
N ALA A 76 -8.11 5.62 -0.22
CA ALA A 76 -8.61 4.65 -1.20
C ALA A 76 -7.65 3.45 -1.37
N SER A 77 -6.34 3.70 -1.37
CA SER A 77 -5.32 2.65 -1.38
C SER A 77 -5.40 1.76 -0.13
N LEU A 78 -5.62 2.35 1.05
CA LEU A 78 -5.81 1.59 2.31
C LEU A 78 -7.09 0.75 2.30
N GLU A 79 -8.20 1.26 1.79
CA GLU A 79 -9.44 0.49 1.61
C GLU A 79 -9.24 -0.67 0.64
N GLY A 80 -8.55 -0.45 -0.48
CA GLY A 80 -8.16 -1.53 -1.39
C GLY A 80 -7.29 -2.59 -0.71
N ALA A 81 -6.35 -2.19 0.16
CA ALA A 81 -5.55 -3.12 0.94
C ALA A 81 -6.41 -3.93 1.93
N ARG A 82 -7.40 -3.29 2.56
CA ARG A 82 -8.37 -3.93 3.46
C ARG A 82 -9.22 -4.96 2.72
N GLU A 83 -9.68 -4.66 1.52
CA GLU A 83 -10.45 -5.61 0.70
C GLU A 83 -9.63 -6.85 0.33
N LYS A 84 -8.34 -6.68 -0.01
CA LYS A 84 -7.48 -7.78 -0.47
C LYS A 84 -6.96 -8.65 0.67
N ALA A 85 -6.54 -8.04 1.79
CA ALA A 85 -5.99 -8.77 2.93
C ALA A 85 -6.33 -8.08 4.26
N PRO A 86 -7.59 -8.17 4.74
CA PRO A 86 -8.08 -7.37 5.87
C PRO A 86 -7.28 -7.60 7.15
N GLN A 87 -6.87 -8.84 7.43
CA GLN A 87 -6.09 -9.17 8.63
C GLN A 87 -4.67 -8.58 8.58
N LEU A 88 -4.01 -8.63 7.42
CA LEU A 88 -2.69 -8.00 7.25
C LEU A 88 -2.82 -6.49 7.45
N THR A 89 -3.74 -5.86 6.72
CA THR A 89 -3.94 -4.41 6.70
C THR A 89 -4.32 -3.87 8.08
N ARG A 90 -5.17 -4.56 8.84
CA ARG A 90 -5.62 -4.14 10.17
C ARG A 90 -4.46 -3.96 11.16
N TYR A 91 -3.44 -4.81 11.09
CA TYR A 91 -2.35 -4.87 12.08
C TYR A 91 -1.00 -4.40 11.54
N HIS A 92 -0.94 -3.92 10.29
CA HIS A 92 0.32 -3.51 9.68
C HIS A 92 0.79 -2.15 10.26
N PRO A 93 2.03 -2.02 10.75
CA PRO A 93 2.51 -0.77 11.37
C PRO A 93 2.43 0.44 10.44
N GLU A 94 2.79 0.29 9.17
CA GLU A 94 2.73 1.37 8.17
C GLU A 94 1.29 1.85 7.92
N VAL A 95 0.29 0.97 8.07
CA VAL A 95 -1.12 1.38 7.99
C VAL A 95 -1.46 2.29 9.16
N HIS A 96 -1.06 1.92 10.37
CA HIS A 96 -1.33 2.73 11.57
C HIS A 96 -0.65 4.09 11.49
N GLU A 97 0.58 4.12 11.01
CA GLU A 97 1.32 5.36 10.77
C GLU A 97 0.61 6.23 9.72
N THR A 98 0.26 5.66 8.56
CA THR A 98 -0.41 6.37 7.47
C THR A 98 -1.76 6.93 7.91
N VAL A 99 -2.59 6.13 8.58
CA VAL A 99 -3.87 6.58 9.14
C VAL A 99 -3.67 7.72 10.13
N GLY A 100 -2.70 7.60 11.04
CA GLY A 100 -2.36 8.66 11.98
C GLY A 100 -1.94 9.96 11.29
N THR A 101 -1.17 9.86 10.20
CA THR A 101 -0.77 11.00 9.36
C THR A 101 -1.98 11.64 8.69
N LEU A 102 -2.87 10.85 8.09
CA LEU A 102 -4.11 11.35 7.46
C LEU A 102 -5.03 12.05 8.48
N LEU A 103 -5.16 11.51 9.69
CA LEU A 103 -5.94 12.11 10.77
C LEU A 103 -5.35 13.45 11.22
N ARG A 104 -4.02 13.54 11.38
CA ARG A 104 -3.33 14.79 11.78
C ARG A 104 -3.35 15.84 10.68
N ALA A 105 -3.35 15.43 9.42
CA ALA A 105 -3.37 16.34 8.27
C ALA A 105 -4.70 17.11 8.13
N ARG A 106 -5.78 16.70 8.81
CA ARG A 106 -7.11 17.33 8.72
C ARG A 106 -7.65 17.70 10.09
N GLN A 107 -8.04 18.96 10.25
CA GLN A 107 -8.73 19.41 11.47
C GLN A 107 -10.08 18.68 11.68
N ARG A 108 -10.76 18.31 10.60
CA ARG A 108 -11.99 17.52 10.60
C ARG A 108 -11.87 16.36 9.60
N PRO A 109 -11.44 15.18 10.06
CA PRO A 109 -11.39 13.98 9.22
C PRO A 109 -12.76 13.63 8.64
N ALA A 110 -12.79 13.12 7.41
CA ALA A 110 -14.01 12.59 6.81
C ALA A 110 -14.52 11.36 7.61
N PRO A 111 -15.83 11.07 7.63
CA PRO A 111 -16.38 9.91 8.33
C PRO A 111 -15.67 8.59 7.99
N GLU A 112 -15.38 8.39 6.70
CA GLU A 112 -14.75 7.18 6.16
C GLU A 112 -13.35 6.97 6.78
N LEU A 113 -12.56 8.04 6.91
CA LEU A 113 -11.24 7.95 7.55
C LEU A 113 -11.35 7.61 9.05
N ARG A 114 -12.38 8.10 9.74
CA ARG A 114 -12.60 7.78 11.16
C ARG A 114 -13.04 6.33 11.34
N GLU A 115 -13.92 5.86 10.48
CA GLU A 115 -14.36 4.46 10.47
C GLU A 115 -13.19 3.52 10.18
N PHE A 116 -12.35 3.87 9.19
CA PHE A 116 -11.13 3.12 8.91
C PHE A 116 -10.17 3.12 10.11
N ALA A 117 -9.95 4.28 10.74
CA ALA A 117 -9.07 4.39 11.91
C ALA A 117 -9.55 3.51 13.07
N GLN A 118 -10.84 3.62 13.43
CA GLN A 118 -11.47 2.79 14.44
C GLN A 118 -11.36 1.30 14.10
N TRP A 119 -11.54 0.94 12.83
CA TRP A 119 -11.36 -0.42 12.36
C TRP A 119 -9.90 -0.86 12.50
N SER A 120 -8.90 -0.07 12.10
CA SER A 120 -7.49 -0.43 12.23
C SER A 120 -6.95 -0.39 13.66
N GLY A 121 -7.67 0.26 14.59
CA GLY A 121 -7.25 0.42 15.99
C GLY A 121 -6.33 1.62 16.23
N VAL A 122 -6.48 2.68 15.43
CA VAL A 122 -5.74 3.95 15.52
C VAL A 122 -6.62 5.04 16.11
#